data_AF-D7C941-F1
#
_entry.id   AF-D7C941-F1
#
_cell.length_a   1.000
_cell.length_b   1.000
_cell.length_c   1.000
_cell.angle_alpha   90.00
_cell.angle_beta   90.00
_cell.angle_gamma   90.00
#
_symmetry.space_group_name_H-M   'P 1'
#
loop_
_entity.id
_entity.type
_entity.pdbx_description
1 polymer ?
#
loop_
_entity_poly.entity_id
_entity_poly.type
_entity_poly.pdbx_seq_one_letter_code
_entity_poly.pdbx_strand_id
1 'polypeptide(L)'
;MSNIFTDAIRVHARPGDRIDAVEAQWITWILLGRRGSYHVPVLIRREPDGAYVDIQYGSGKSPDIVNFCEDHAPYLYGAIWGRHYNEGSDRDVIWQDDVNDGPYRYCRYGFDEVRVTTTDDRPPVAPEAPWRRHPDGSWRLSVNGSYLTGNCRQADVGPMATPTTPLPDPPPTALPTPTTPNDWGDPLRSIDPRWLAPLADEHPTATLVEYRWRGRIVHRAREDDDWDGPSWQHRCADDWDNCLDPEFLRATGATDLLAPDEVYARDRAEWEKRAAR
;
A
#
# COMPACT_ATOMS: atom_id res chain seq x y z
N MET A 1 -12.77 18.56 -10.38
CA MET A 1 -12.47 17.15 -10.70
C MET A 1 -12.87 16.31 -9.50
N SER A 2 -13.25 15.04 -9.68
CA SER A 2 -13.53 14.14 -8.55
C SER A 2 -12.20 13.56 -8.10
N ASN A 3 -11.97 13.45 -6.80
CA ASN A 3 -10.79 12.74 -6.30
C ASN A 3 -10.87 11.27 -6.76
N ILE A 4 -9.73 10.73 -7.18
CA ILE A 4 -9.54 9.31 -7.41
C ILE A 4 -9.23 8.66 -6.07
N PHE A 5 -10.00 7.63 -5.77
CA PHE A 5 -9.80 6.81 -4.58
C PHE A 5 -9.27 5.46 -5.04
N THR A 6 -8.25 4.92 -4.39
CA THR A 6 -7.84 3.52 -4.57
C THR A 6 -8.23 2.75 -3.32
N ASP A 7 -9.10 1.76 -3.48
CA ASP A 7 -9.47 0.83 -2.42
C ASP A 7 -8.82 -0.52 -2.67
N ALA A 8 -8.27 -1.11 -1.62
CA ALA A 8 -7.88 -2.51 -1.57
C ALA A 8 -8.62 -3.16 -0.41
N ILE A 9 -9.49 -4.11 -0.72
CA ILE A 9 -10.41 -4.78 0.21
C ILE A 9 -10.01 -6.22 0.35
N ARG A 10 -9.88 -6.72 1.57
CA ARG A 10 -9.69 -8.13 1.89
C ARG A 10 -10.93 -8.65 2.60
N VAL A 11 -11.60 -9.62 2.00
CA VAL A 11 -12.77 -10.30 2.60
C VAL A 11 -12.34 -11.70 3.02
N HIS A 12 -12.54 -12.01 4.30
CA HIS A 12 -12.24 -13.32 4.87
C HIS A 12 -13.46 -14.23 4.90
N ALA A 13 -13.27 -15.48 4.50
CA ALA A 13 -14.25 -16.54 4.74
C ALA A 13 -14.48 -16.72 6.25
N ARG A 14 -15.65 -17.22 6.62
CA ARG A 14 -15.90 -17.67 7.99
C ARG A 14 -15.11 -18.94 8.29
N PRO A 15 -14.87 -19.26 9.57
CA PRO A 15 -14.26 -20.54 9.95
C PRO A 15 -15.03 -21.73 9.37
N GLY A 16 -14.35 -22.51 8.52
CA GLY A 16 -14.93 -23.69 7.85
C GLY A 16 -15.53 -23.42 6.47
N ASP A 17 -15.73 -22.16 6.11
CA ASP A 17 -16.22 -21.75 4.79
C ASP A 17 -15.04 -21.43 3.84
N ARG A 18 -15.35 -21.25 2.55
CA ARG A 18 -14.36 -20.91 1.51
C ARG A 18 -14.97 -19.98 0.49
N ILE A 19 -14.26 -18.91 0.15
CA ILE A 19 -14.61 -18.04 -0.97
C ILE A 19 -14.10 -18.70 -2.25
N ASP A 20 -15.02 -19.05 -3.15
CA ASP A 20 -14.69 -19.59 -4.47
C ASP A 20 -14.60 -18.49 -5.54
N ALA A 21 -14.40 -18.88 -6.80
CA ALA A 21 -14.28 -17.93 -7.90
C ALA A 21 -15.60 -17.20 -8.22
N VAL A 22 -16.74 -17.87 -8.06
CA VAL A 22 -18.07 -17.29 -8.32
C VAL A 22 -18.40 -16.28 -7.23
N GLU A 23 -18.12 -16.62 -5.97
CA GLU A 23 -18.32 -15.72 -4.85
C GLU A 23 -17.38 -14.52 -4.91
N ALA A 24 -16.10 -14.72 -5.25
CA ALA A 24 -15.16 -13.60 -5.46
C ALA A 24 -15.65 -12.61 -6.54
N GLN A 25 -16.22 -13.13 -7.64
CA GLN A 25 -16.84 -12.30 -8.68
C GLN A 25 -18.10 -11.58 -8.18
N TRP A 26 -18.92 -12.26 -7.38
CA TRP A 26 -20.12 -11.66 -6.78
C TRP A 26 -19.76 -10.52 -5.84
N ILE A 27 -18.80 -10.72 -4.92
CA ILE A 27 -18.29 -9.67 -4.01
C ILE A 27 -17.81 -8.47 -4.84
N THR A 28 -17.00 -8.72 -5.87
CA THR A 28 -16.47 -7.66 -6.73
C THR A 28 -17.58 -6.90 -7.43
N TRP A 29 -18.60 -7.60 -7.95
CA TRP A 29 -19.74 -6.98 -8.60
C TRP A 29 -20.55 -6.08 -7.65
N ILE A 30 -20.73 -6.49 -6.39
CA ILE A 30 -21.39 -5.67 -5.38
C ILE A 30 -20.58 -4.41 -5.08
N LEU A 31 -19.26 -4.53 -4.87
CA LEU A 31 -18.39 -3.40 -4.56
C LEU A 31 -18.29 -2.37 -5.70
N LEU A 32 -18.27 -2.83 -6.95
CA LEU A 32 -18.21 -1.95 -8.14
C LEU A 32 -19.57 -1.35 -8.51
N GLY A 33 -20.65 -2.04 -8.16
CA GLY A 33 -21.99 -1.73 -8.61
C GLY A 33 -22.10 -1.59 -10.14
N ARG A 34 -23.01 -0.71 -10.58
CA ARG A 34 -23.20 -0.41 -12.02
C ARG A 34 -22.19 0.58 -12.58
N ARG A 35 -21.38 1.21 -11.73
CA ARG A 35 -20.48 2.30 -12.11
C ARG A 35 -19.10 1.80 -12.49
N GLY A 36 -18.72 0.59 -12.04
CA GLY A 36 -17.38 0.09 -12.25
C GLY A 36 -16.36 0.88 -11.44
N SER A 37 -15.10 0.68 -11.80
CA SER A 37 -13.95 1.30 -11.13
C SER A 37 -13.53 2.59 -11.82
N TYR A 38 -13.26 3.63 -11.03
CA TYR A 38 -12.88 4.95 -11.52
C TYR A 38 -11.36 5.10 -11.63
N HIS A 39 -10.82 5.01 -12.86
CA HIS A 39 -9.40 5.19 -13.19
C HIS A 39 -8.42 4.31 -12.39
N VAL A 40 -8.89 3.24 -11.78
CA VAL A 40 -8.07 2.22 -11.12
C VAL A 40 -8.44 0.88 -11.72
N PRO A 41 -7.50 0.02 -12.11
CA PRO A 41 -7.86 -1.28 -12.64
C PRO A 41 -8.46 -2.18 -11.56
N VAL A 42 -9.45 -2.98 -11.95
CA VAL A 42 -10.09 -3.93 -11.03
C VAL A 42 -9.26 -5.20 -10.98
N LEU A 43 -8.85 -5.60 -9.79
CA LEU A 43 -8.14 -6.85 -9.60
C LEU A 43 -8.73 -7.67 -8.48
N ILE A 44 -8.75 -8.98 -8.71
CA ILE A 44 -9.33 -9.97 -7.81
C ILE A 44 -8.25 -11.03 -7.60
N ARG A 45 -7.74 -11.14 -6.38
CA ARG A 45 -6.80 -12.20 -5.99
C ARG A 45 -7.44 -13.05 -4.91
N ARG A 46 -7.68 -14.31 -5.24
CA ARG A 46 -8.21 -15.30 -4.29
C ARG A 46 -7.05 -16.10 -3.72
N GLU A 47 -7.02 -16.25 -2.39
CA GLU A 47 -6.10 -17.21 -1.78
C GLU A 47 -6.41 -18.63 -2.31
N PRO A 48 -5.41 -19.48 -2.59
CA PRO A 48 -5.66 -20.80 -3.19
C PRO A 48 -6.64 -21.66 -2.38
N ASP A 49 -6.56 -21.59 -1.04
CA ASP A 49 -7.47 -22.30 -0.15
C ASP A 49 -8.85 -21.62 -0.02
N GLY A 50 -9.03 -20.40 -0.51
CA GLY A 50 -10.27 -19.64 -0.40
C GLY A 50 -10.51 -19.01 0.98
N ALA A 51 -9.48 -18.92 1.84
CA ALA A 51 -9.58 -18.28 3.14
C ALA A 51 -9.87 -16.78 3.04
N TYR A 52 -9.42 -16.13 1.97
CA TYR A 52 -9.76 -14.75 1.67
C TYR A 52 -9.73 -14.44 0.17
N VAL A 53 -10.32 -13.30 -0.18
CA VAL A 53 -10.16 -12.63 -1.48
C VAL A 53 -9.75 -11.19 -1.27
N ASP A 54 -8.77 -10.74 -2.06
CA ASP A 54 -8.36 -9.35 -2.18
C ASP A 54 -8.95 -8.74 -3.44
N ILE A 55 -9.52 -7.56 -3.32
CA ILE A 55 -10.15 -6.81 -4.40
C ILE A 55 -9.59 -5.40 -4.41
N GLN A 56 -8.99 -4.99 -5.52
CA GLN A 56 -8.55 -3.62 -5.75
C GLN A 56 -9.48 -2.96 -6.75
N TYR A 57 -9.91 -1.72 -6.49
CA TYR A 57 -10.68 -0.91 -7.42
C TYR A 57 -10.61 0.57 -7.03
N GLY A 58 -11.18 1.43 -7.87
CA GLY A 58 -11.26 2.86 -7.66
C GLY A 58 -12.68 3.27 -7.33
N SER A 59 -12.95 3.67 -6.09
CA SER A 59 -14.33 3.89 -5.66
C SER A 59 -14.91 5.22 -6.10
N GLY A 60 -14.10 6.24 -6.42
CA GLY A 60 -14.45 7.53 -7.07
C GLY A 60 -15.58 8.37 -6.45
N LYS A 61 -16.77 7.77 -6.23
CA LYS A 61 -18.04 8.28 -5.68
C LYS A 61 -18.98 7.17 -5.13
N SER A 62 -18.53 5.97 -4.76
CA SER A 62 -19.44 4.84 -4.46
C SER A 62 -19.72 4.64 -2.96
N PRO A 63 -21.01 4.64 -2.53
CA PRO A 63 -21.45 4.18 -1.21
C PRO A 63 -21.46 2.64 -1.07
N ASP A 64 -21.12 1.93 -2.14
CA ASP A 64 -21.35 0.48 -2.25
C ASP A 64 -20.51 -0.34 -1.26
N ILE A 65 -19.38 0.20 -0.80
CA ILE A 65 -18.57 -0.44 0.22
C ILE A 65 -19.21 -0.40 1.60
N VAL A 66 -19.85 0.71 1.94
CA VAL A 66 -20.60 0.88 3.19
C VAL A 66 -21.78 -0.09 3.19
N ASN A 67 -22.55 -0.10 2.09
CA ASN A 67 -23.65 -1.05 1.91
C ASN A 67 -23.17 -2.51 1.99
N PHE A 68 -22.02 -2.84 1.39
CA PHE A 68 -21.46 -4.19 1.50
C PHE A 68 -21.10 -4.55 2.95
N CYS A 69 -20.49 -3.62 3.68
CA CYS A 69 -20.13 -3.81 5.09
C CYS A 69 -21.35 -3.92 6.01
N GLU A 70 -22.44 -3.22 5.72
CA GLU A 70 -23.65 -3.22 6.55
C GLU A 70 -24.61 -4.37 6.22
N ASP A 71 -24.88 -4.61 4.92
CA ASP A 71 -25.97 -5.49 4.47
C ASP A 71 -25.52 -6.93 4.20
N HIS A 72 -24.22 -7.15 3.98
CA HIS A 72 -23.71 -8.44 3.51
C HIS A 72 -22.64 -9.00 4.42
N ALA A 73 -21.61 -8.22 4.72
CA ALA A 73 -20.43 -8.66 5.45
C ALA A 73 -20.72 -9.40 6.76
N PRO A 74 -21.56 -8.88 7.67
CA PRO A 74 -21.74 -9.46 9.00
C PRO A 74 -22.41 -10.84 8.91
N TYR A 75 -23.20 -11.07 7.85
CA TYR A 75 -24.01 -12.26 7.65
C TYR A 75 -23.36 -13.32 6.79
N LEU A 76 -22.31 -12.99 6.05
CA LEU A 76 -21.67 -13.90 5.08
C LEU A 76 -20.20 -14.16 5.38
N TYR A 77 -19.48 -13.18 5.94
CA TYR A 77 -18.02 -13.23 6.03
C TYR A 77 -17.53 -13.23 7.48
N GLY A 78 -16.27 -13.65 7.67
CA GLY A 78 -15.64 -13.70 8.99
C GLY A 78 -15.07 -12.35 9.40
N ALA A 79 -14.51 -11.62 8.44
CA ALA A 79 -13.99 -10.27 8.61
C ALA A 79 -13.87 -9.58 7.24
N ILE A 80 -13.88 -8.26 7.25
CA ILE A 80 -13.48 -7.42 6.13
C ILE A 80 -12.41 -6.47 6.62
N TRP A 81 -11.42 -6.25 5.79
CA TRP A 81 -10.44 -5.19 5.95
C TRP A 81 -10.42 -4.37 4.69
N GLY A 82 -10.34 -3.06 4.84
CA GLY A 82 -10.13 -2.17 3.72
C GLY A 82 -9.01 -1.20 4.00
N ARG A 83 -8.26 -0.89 2.94
CA ARG A 83 -7.31 0.20 2.94
C ARG A 83 -7.57 1.09 1.74
N HIS A 84 -7.51 2.39 2.01
CA HIS A 84 -8.04 3.42 1.13
C HIS A 84 -7.01 4.55 0.96
N TYR A 85 -6.64 4.80 -0.28
CA TYR A 85 -5.92 6.00 -0.69
C TYR A 85 -6.89 7.01 -1.31
N ASN A 86 -6.76 8.27 -0.91
CA ASN A 86 -7.47 9.41 -1.51
C ASN A 86 -6.47 10.29 -2.25
N GLU A 87 -6.73 10.59 -3.52
CA GLU A 87 -5.93 11.56 -4.29
C GLU A 87 -5.84 12.90 -3.54
N GLY A 88 -4.61 13.26 -3.14
CA GLY A 88 -4.31 14.41 -2.29
C GLY A 88 -4.05 14.09 -0.81
N SER A 89 -4.23 12.83 -0.40
CA SER A 89 -3.64 12.27 0.81
C SER A 89 -2.17 11.91 0.55
N ASP A 90 -1.39 11.79 1.61
CA ASP A 90 -0.01 11.29 1.57
C ASP A 90 0.12 9.87 2.17
N ARG A 91 -1.02 9.25 2.52
CA ARG A 91 -1.10 8.00 3.30
C ARG A 91 -2.38 7.23 3.02
N ASP A 92 -2.30 5.91 3.17
CA ASP A 92 -3.45 5.03 3.20
C ASP A 92 -4.11 4.99 4.58
N VAL A 93 -5.44 5.05 4.58
CA VAL A 93 -6.29 4.82 5.76
C VAL A 93 -6.70 3.36 5.78
N ILE A 94 -6.65 2.71 6.94
CA ILE A 94 -7.12 1.34 7.15
C ILE A 94 -8.35 1.33 8.04
N TRP A 95 -9.29 0.47 7.71
CA TRP A 95 -10.53 0.21 8.44
C TRP A 95 -10.87 -1.28 8.34
N GLN A 96 -11.77 -1.76 9.20
CA GLN A 96 -12.20 -3.15 9.26
C GLN A 96 -13.62 -3.33 8.70
N ASP A 97 -14.62 -3.52 9.54
CA ASP A 97 -16.05 -3.52 9.22
C ASP A 97 -16.70 -2.17 9.57
N ASP A 98 -15.87 -1.19 9.92
CA ASP A 98 -16.20 0.08 10.55
C ASP A 98 -15.85 1.29 9.67
N VAL A 99 -16.02 1.17 8.34
CA VAL A 99 -15.64 2.15 7.29
C VAL A 99 -15.81 3.63 7.68
N ASN A 100 -16.88 3.96 8.42
CA ASN A 100 -17.19 5.34 8.84
C ASN A 100 -17.20 5.58 10.36
N ASP A 101 -17.33 4.52 11.17
CA ASP A 101 -17.54 4.61 12.62
C ASP A 101 -16.29 4.18 13.42
N GLY A 102 -15.30 3.67 12.71
CA GLY A 102 -14.04 3.18 13.24
C GLY A 102 -13.05 4.27 13.61
N PRO A 103 -12.03 3.93 14.43
CA PRO A 103 -10.89 4.82 14.62
C PRO A 103 -10.15 4.99 13.28
N TYR A 104 -9.81 6.23 12.94
CA TYR A 104 -9.14 6.64 11.70
C TYR A 104 -7.68 6.14 11.50
N ARG A 105 -7.43 4.85 11.35
CA ARG A 105 -6.05 4.32 11.39
C ARG A 105 -5.31 4.51 10.07
N TYR A 106 -3.99 4.60 10.11
CA TYR A 106 -3.15 4.53 8.91
C TYR A 106 -2.59 3.12 8.73
N CYS A 107 -2.57 2.61 7.50
CA CYS A 107 -1.78 1.41 7.23
C CYS A 107 -0.30 1.80 7.18
N ARG A 108 0.48 1.21 8.09
CA ARG A 108 1.94 1.32 8.11
C ARG A 108 2.54 0.16 7.35
N TYR A 109 3.49 0.43 6.47
CA TYR A 109 4.09 -0.57 5.61
C TYR A 109 5.46 -0.97 6.11
N GLY A 110 5.73 -2.28 6.14
CA GLY A 110 7.00 -2.87 6.56
C GLY A 110 8.00 -3.03 5.42
N PHE A 111 9.28 -2.93 5.75
CA PHE A 111 10.41 -3.31 4.90
C PHE A 111 11.50 -3.99 5.74
N ASP A 112 12.23 -4.94 5.14
CA ASP A 112 13.30 -5.73 5.79
C ASP A 112 14.71 -5.46 5.19
N GLU A 113 14.77 -4.76 4.06
CA GLU A 113 16.01 -4.34 3.42
C GLU A 113 15.86 -2.95 2.78
N VAL A 114 16.91 -2.14 2.90
CA VAL A 114 17.10 -0.91 2.11
C VAL A 114 18.28 -1.12 1.16
N ARG A 115 18.07 -0.84 -0.12
CA ARG A 115 19.11 -0.84 -1.15
C ARG A 115 19.23 0.55 -1.74
N VAL A 116 20.46 1.06 -1.82
CA VAL A 116 20.73 2.40 -2.33
C VAL A 116 21.83 2.35 -3.37
N THR A 117 21.61 2.98 -4.52
CA THR A 117 22.65 3.29 -5.48
C THR A 117 23.09 4.73 -5.26
N THR A 118 24.39 4.96 -5.14
CA THR A 118 24.98 6.27 -4.89
C THR A 118 25.96 6.65 -5.99
N THR A 119 26.23 7.95 -6.15
CA THR A 119 27.36 8.43 -6.96
C THR A 119 28.71 8.26 -6.26
N ASP A 120 28.68 8.13 -4.92
CA ASP A 120 29.87 8.08 -4.07
C ASP A 120 30.17 6.67 -3.53
N ASP A 121 31.41 6.45 -3.09
CA ASP A 121 31.89 5.18 -2.50
C ASP A 121 31.63 5.07 -0.98
N ARG A 122 30.58 5.71 -0.49
CA ARG A 122 30.16 5.64 0.92
C ARG A 122 28.65 5.43 1.03
N PRO A 123 28.15 4.79 2.10
CA PRO A 123 26.72 4.73 2.32
C PRO A 123 26.17 6.16 2.55
N PRO A 124 24.95 6.43 2.08
CA PRO A 124 24.39 7.77 2.03
C PRO A 124 23.96 8.33 3.40
N VAL A 125 23.69 7.45 4.38
CA VAL A 125 23.26 7.83 5.74
C VAL A 125 23.80 6.84 6.77
N ALA A 126 23.93 7.30 8.02
CA ALA A 126 24.35 6.50 9.17
C ALA A 126 25.52 5.55 8.83
N PRO A 127 26.73 6.07 8.56
CA PRO A 127 27.88 5.27 8.14
C PRO A 127 28.27 4.17 9.15
N GLU A 128 27.87 4.32 10.41
CA GLU A 128 28.01 3.32 11.47
C GLU A 128 27.03 2.15 11.37
N ALA A 129 25.93 2.29 10.62
CA ALA A 129 25.01 1.20 10.35
C ALA A 129 25.70 0.10 9.51
N PRO A 130 25.28 -1.17 9.61
CA PRO A 130 25.97 -2.31 8.99
C PRO A 130 25.72 -2.42 7.49
N TRP A 131 25.91 -1.32 6.74
CA TRP A 131 25.85 -1.28 5.30
C TRP A 131 26.86 -2.22 4.66
N ARG A 132 26.43 -2.93 3.62
CA ARG A 132 27.28 -3.81 2.81
C ARG A 132 27.31 -3.29 1.39
N ARG A 133 28.50 -3.11 0.82
CA ARG A 133 28.66 -2.84 -0.61
C ARG A 133 28.47 -4.13 -1.38
N HIS A 134 27.65 -4.09 -2.42
CA HIS A 134 27.39 -5.22 -3.30
C HIS A 134 28.14 -5.09 -4.65
N PRO A 135 28.34 -6.21 -5.37
CA PRO A 135 29.05 -6.21 -6.66
C PRO A 135 28.39 -5.33 -7.75
N ASP A 136 27.09 -5.06 -7.62
CA ASP A 136 26.34 -4.18 -8.50
C ASP A 136 26.56 -2.68 -8.20
N GLY A 137 27.46 -2.35 -7.28
CA GLY A 137 27.73 -0.98 -6.84
C GLY A 137 26.73 -0.42 -5.83
N SER A 138 25.67 -1.16 -5.50
CA SER A 138 24.70 -0.71 -4.50
C SER A 138 25.17 -0.96 -3.07
N TRP A 139 24.70 -0.14 -2.15
CA TRP A 139 24.76 -0.36 -0.71
C TRP A 139 23.48 -1.03 -0.24
N ARG A 140 23.59 -2.06 0.60
CA ARG A 140 22.45 -2.75 1.20
C ARG A 140 22.53 -2.78 2.70
N LEU A 141 21.36 -2.65 3.33
CA LEU A 141 21.18 -2.65 4.76
C LEU A 141 19.98 -3.53 5.08
N SER A 142 20.20 -4.61 5.85
CA SER A 142 19.11 -5.35 6.49
C SER A 142 18.66 -4.60 7.72
N VAL A 143 17.37 -4.29 7.81
CA VAL A 143 16.78 -3.49 8.89
C VAL A 143 15.31 -3.85 9.01
N ASN A 144 14.79 -3.98 10.23
CA ASN A 144 13.34 -4.02 10.43
C ASN A 144 12.83 -2.58 10.44
N GLY A 145 12.26 -2.14 9.34
CA GLY A 145 11.81 -0.77 9.16
C GLY A 145 10.35 -0.67 8.75
N SER A 146 9.81 0.54 8.86
CA SER A 146 8.45 0.81 8.41
C SER A 146 8.26 2.26 7.98
N TYR A 147 7.23 2.53 7.19
CA TYR A 147 6.84 3.89 6.80
C TYR A 147 5.33 4.00 6.59
N LEU A 148 4.84 5.22 6.45
CA LEU A 148 3.52 5.52 5.92
C LEU A 148 3.70 6.05 4.49
N THR A 149 2.83 5.68 3.57
CA THR A 149 2.78 6.26 2.22
C THR A 149 1.39 6.07 1.63
N GLY A 150 1.09 6.84 0.59
CA GLY A 150 -0.11 6.72 -0.22
C GLY A 150 0.10 5.75 -1.37
N ASN A 151 -0.77 4.78 -1.49
CA ASN A 151 -0.68 3.72 -2.49
C ASN A 151 -1.62 3.99 -3.67
N CYS A 152 -1.31 5.03 -4.45
CA CYS A 152 -2.07 5.38 -5.64
C CYS A 152 -1.96 4.28 -6.69
N ARG A 153 -3.08 3.73 -7.14
CA ARG A 153 -3.13 2.71 -8.21
C ARG A 153 -3.84 3.22 -9.47
N GLN A 154 -3.86 4.54 -9.64
CA GLN A 154 -4.42 5.18 -10.80
C GLN A 154 -3.73 4.67 -12.08
N ALA A 155 -4.54 4.36 -13.10
CA ALA A 155 -4.09 3.98 -14.43
C ALA A 155 -5.11 4.45 -15.48
N ASP A 156 -4.70 4.47 -16.75
CA ASP A 156 -5.56 4.88 -17.87
C ASP A 156 -6.50 3.75 -18.32
N VAL A 157 -7.39 3.32 -17.41
CA VAL A 157 -8.45 2.32 -17.68
C VAL A 157 -9.85 2.92 -17.81
N GLY A 158 -9.94 4.25 -17.69
CA GLY A 158 -11.19 5.00 -17.77
C GLY A 158 -12.07 4.91 -16.51
N PRO A 159 -13.24 5.56 -16.54
CA PRO A 159 -14.06 5.82 -15.35
C PRO A 159 -15.04 4.70 -14.98
N MET A 160 -15.06 3.59 -15.73
CA MET A 160 -15.98 2.45 -15.53
C MET A 160 -15.26 1.11 -15.76
N ALA A 161 -14.02 1.00 -15.30
CA ALA A 161 -13.23 -0.21 -15.47
C ALA A 161 -13.88 -1.40 -14.74
N THR A 162 -13.73 -2.58 -15.32
CA THR A 162 -14.28 -3.86 -14.84
C THR A 162 -13.15 -4.87 -14.73
N PRO A 163 -13.35 -6.06 -14.10
CA PRO A 163 -12.34 -7.12 -14.11
C PRO A 163 -11.90 -7.58 -15.51
N THR A 164 -12.70 -7.31 -16.54
CA THR A 164 -12.40 -7.63 -17.94
C THR A 164 -11.77 -6.48 -18.72
N THR A 165 -11.63 -5.30 -18.11
CA THR A 165 -11.00 -4.15 -18.76
C THR A 165 -9.51 -4.44 -18.95
N PRO A 166 -8.96 -4.32 -20.17
CA PRO A 166 -7.54 -4.51 -20.41
C PRO A 166 -6.70 -3.54 -19.57
N LEU A 167 -5.60 -4.04 -19.01
CA LEU A 167 -4.61 -3.19 -18.33
C LEU A 167 -3.80 -2.43 -19.37
N PRO A 168 -3.44 -1.16 -19.12
CA PRO A 168 -2.44 -0.48 -19.92
C PRO A 168 -1.09 -1.19 -19.79
N ASP A 169 -0.25 -1.06 -20.82
CA ASP A 169 1.12 -1.57 -20.75
C ASP A 169 1.89 -0.80 -19.66
N PRO A 170 2.57 -1.49 -18.74
CA PRO A 170 3.36 -0.83 -17.72
C PRO A 170 4.49 -0.01 -18.35
N PRO A 171 4.75 1.23 -17.91
CA PRO A 171 5.96 1.94 -18.30
C PRO A 171 7.20 1.17 -17.80
N PRO A 172 8.38 1.34 -18.45
CA PRO A 172 9.59 0.60 -18.10
C PRO A 172 10.04 0.75 -16.64
N THR A 173 9.64 1.82 -15.98
CA THR A 173 10.00 2.15 -14.61
C THR A 173 8.98 1.68 -13.56
N ALA A 174 7.82 1.18 -13.99
CA ALA A 174 6.78 0.71 -13.09
C ALA A 174 7.28 -0.42 -12.21
N LEU A 175 6.83 -0.44 -10.96
CA LEU A 175 7.10 -1.55 -10.07
C LEU A 175 6.12 -2.70 -10.36
N PRO A 176 6.60 -3.95 -10.47
CA PRO A 176 5.70 -5.10 -10.47
C PRO A 176 5.06 -5.19 -9.10
N THR A 177 3.73 -5.11 -9.05
CA THR A 177 2.96 -5.28 -7.81
C THR A 177 2.03 -6.46 -7.97
N PRO A 178 1.53 -7.06 -6.86
CA PRO A 178 0.54 -8.13 -6.93
C PRO A 178 -0.77 -7.71 -7.59
N THR A 179 -1.01 -6.39 -7.68
CA THR A 179 -2.19 -5.82 -8.27
C THR A 179 -1.85 -5.17 -9.62
N THR A 180 -1.65 -3.86 -9.66
CA THR A 180 -1.37 -3.10 -10.87
C THR A 180 0.01 -2.49 -10.84
N PRO A 181 0.69 -2.36 -11.99
CA PRO A 181 1.88 -1.54 -12.09
C PRO A 181 1.65 -0.17 -11.47
N ASN A 182 2.61 0.27 -10.66
CA ASN A 182 2.56 1.57 -10.03
C ASN A 182 3.41 2.55 -10.83
N ASP A 183 2.72 3.52 -11.40
CA ASP A 183 3.37 4.56 -12.19
C ASP A 183 3.72 5.79 -11.34
N TRP A 184 2.99 5.99 -10.23
CA TRP A 184 3.11 7.12 -9.31
C TRP A 184 2.86 6.69 -7.86
N GLY A 185 3.67 7.16 -6.93
CA GLY A 185 3.48 6.99 -5.50
C GLY A 185 3.85 8.25 -4.74
N ASP A 186 3.39 8.35 -3.50
CA ASP A 186 3.72 9.48 -2.63
C ASP A 186 5.10 9.31 -1.96
N PRO A 187 5.76 10.42 -1.58
CA PRO A 187 6.91 10.37 -0.70
C PRO A 187 6.60 9.62 0.59
N LEU A 188 7.65 9.00 1.17
CA LEU A 188 7.50 8.31 2.43
C LEU A 188 7.24 9.32 3.55
N ARG A 189 6.43 8.90 4.53
CA ARG A 189 6.13 9.65 5.75
C ARG A 189 6.48 8.80 6.96
N SER A 190 6.90 9.48 8.03
CA SER A 190 7.08 8.86 9.35
C SER A 190 7.91 7.56 9.31
N ILE A 191 8.99 7.57 8.51
CA ILE A 191 9.88 6.43 8.34
C ILE A 191 10.57 6.07 9.65
N ASP A 192 10.69 4.77 9.89
CA ASP A 192 11.32 4.17 11.04
C ASP A 192 12.28 3.05 10.58
N PRO A 193 13.51 2.96 11.13
CA PRO A 193 14.09 3.87 12.12
C PRO A 193 14.37 5.28 11.56
N ARG A 194 14.22 6.31 12.40
CA ARG A 194 14.23 7.73 11.99
C ARG A 194 15.52 8.22 11.32
N TRP A 195 16.66 7.58 11.58
CA TRP A 195 17.92 7.94 10.95
C TRP A 195 17.94 7.63 9.44
N LEU A 196 16.95 6.86 8.92
CA LEU A 196 16.71 6.69 7.50
C LEU A 196 15.95 7.87 6.86
N ALA A 197 15.40 8.82 7.64
CA ALA A 197 14.65 9.95 7.10
C ALA A 197 15.36 10.75 6.00
N PRO A 198 16.68 11.01 6.07
CA PRO A 198 17.36 11.72 4.97
C PRO A 198 17.29 10.97 3.64
N LEU A 199 17.20 9.63 3.63
CA LEU A 199 17.00 8.86 2.39
C LEU A 199 15.60 9.01 1.80
N ALA A 200 14.62 9.38 2.62
CA ALA A 200 13.23 9.59 2.20
C ALA A 200 12.96 11.04 1.78
N ASP A 201 13.60 12.01 2.44
CA ASP A 201 13.27 13.43 2.31
C ASP A 201 14.30 14.24 1.49
N GLU A 202 15.59 13.88 1.56
CA GLU A 202 16.71 14.69 1.06
C GLU A 202 17.56 13.99 0.00
N HIS A 203 17.52 12.66 -0.02
CA HIS A 203 18.24 11.77 -0.95
C HIS A 203 19.75 12.10 -1.14
N PRO A 204 20.54 12.27 -0.06
CA PRO A 204 21.91 12.75 -0.18
C PRO A 204 22.79 11.74 -0.94
N THR A 205 23.38 12.18 -2.08
CA THR A 205 24.30 11.38 -2.94
C THR A 205 23.71 10.10 -3.55
N ALA A 206 22.41 9.88 -3.34
CA ALA A 206 21.67 8.74 -3.86
C ALA A 206 21.14 9.05 -5.26
N THR A 207 21.08 8.04 -6.12
CA THR A 207 20.40 8.12 -7.43
C THR A 207 19.22 7.16 -7.52
N LEU A 208 19.17 6.18 -6.64
CA LEU A 208 18.09 5.20 -6.52
C LEU A 208 18.03 4.69 -5.07
N VAL A 209 16.84 4.69 -4.48
CA VAL A 209 16.55 4.09 -3.18
C VAL A 209 15.45 3.05 -3.38
N GLU A 210 15.67 1.81 -2.94
CA GLU A 210 14.67 0.74 -2.94
C GLU A 210 14.47 0.23 -1.51
N TYR A 211 13.23 0.25 -1.04
CA TYR A 211 12.78 -0.43 0.17
C TYR A 211 12.17 -1.76 -0.24
N ARG A 212 12.53 -2.82 0.48
CA ARG A 212 12.18 -4.19 0.10
C ARG A 212 11.55 -4.93 1.27
N TRP A 213 10.64 -5.84 0.94
CA TRP A 213 9.98 -6.74 1.87
C TRP A 213 10.06 -8.15 1.31
N ARG A 214 10.67 -9.08 2.05
CA ARG A 214 10.80 -10.49 1.68
C ARG A 214 11.36 -10.67 0.27
N GLY A 215 12.33 -9.84 -0.08
CA GLY A 215 13.01 -9.85 -1.38
C GLY A 215 12.27 -9.12 -2.52
N ARG A 216 11.04 -8.63 -2.31
CA ARG A 216 10.28 -7.83 -3.28
C ARG A 216 10.47 -6.33 -3.02
N ILE A 217 10.53 -5.51 -4.08
CA ILE A 217 10.54 -4.04 -3.91
C ILE A 217 9.13 -3.61 -3.51
N VAL A 218 9.03 -2.88 -2.41
CA VAL A 218 7.77 -2.31 -1.90
C VAL A 218 7.72 -0.79 -2.05
N HIS A 219 8.88 -0.12 -2.11
CA HIS A 219 8.96 1.28 -2.49
C HIS A 219 10.23 1.58 -3.25
N ARG A 220 10.16 2.47 -4.23
CA ARG A 220 11.31 2.97 -4.98
C ARG A 220 11.23 4.49 -5.06
N ALA A 221 12.34 5.16 -4.77
CA ALA A 221 12.56 6.56 -5.09
C ALA A 221 13.73 6.64 -6.08
N ARG A 222 13.59 7.38 -7.17
CA ARG A 222 14.64 7.56 -8.18
C ARG A 222 14.57 8.99 -8.74
N GLU A 223 15.73 9.57 -9.02
CA GLU A 223 15.80 10.78 -9.83
C GLU A 223 15.52 10.44 -11.30
N ASP A 224 14.44 11.00 -11.84
CA ASP A 224 14.07 10.90 -13.26
C ASP A 224 14.00 12.34 -13.84
N ASP A 225 14.42 12.49 -15.09
CA ASP A 225 14.24 13.74 -15.84
C ASP A 225 12.77 13.86 -16.25
N ASP A 226 12.08 14.86 -15.72
CA ASP A 226 10.71 15.21 -16.11
C ASP A 226 10.70 16.54 -16.89
N TRP A 227 9.54 16.92 -17.44
CA TRP A 227 9.37 18.15 -18.22
C TRP A 227 9.81 19.41 -17.45
N ASP A 228 9.59 19.43 -16.13
CA ASP A 228 9.94 20.54 -15.23
C ASP A 228 11.36 20.43 -14.65
N GLY A 229 12.16 19.47 -15.12
CA GLY A 229 13.53 19.20 -14.68
C GLY A 229 13.65 17.92 -13.84
N PRO A 230 14.86 17.64 -13.32
CA PRO A 230 15.10 16.47 -12.47
C PRO A 230 14.22 16.49 -11.23
N SER A 231 13.47 15.41 -11.01
CA SER A 231 12.61 15.24 -9.85
C SER A 231 12.72 13.82 -9.29
N TRP A 232 12.52 13.69 -7.99
CA TRP A 232 12.46 12.38 -7.34
C TRP A 232 11.07 11.78 -7.56
N GLN A 233 11.04 10.71 -8.35
CA GLN A 233 9.84 9.93 -8.62
C GLN A 233 9.74 8.81 -7.60
N HIS A 234 8.64 8.82 -6.86
CA HIS A 234 8.31 7.78 -5.89
C HIS A 234 7.34 6.79 -6.54
N ARG A 235 7.57 5.51 -6.28
CA ARG A 235 6.71 4.40 -6.73
C ARG A 235 6.53 3.43 -5.58
N CYS A 236 5.28 3.04 -5.33
CA CYS A 236 4.87 2.17 -4.23
C CYS A 236 4.34 0.84 -4.78
N ALA A 237 4.71 -0.27 -4.15
CA ALA A 237 4.23 -1.61 -4.43
C ALA A 237 3.70 -2.28 -3.15
N ASP A 238 3.33 -1.49 -2.15
CA ASP A 238 2.81 -1.98 -0.87
C ASP A 238 1.51 -2.78 -1.06
N ASP A 239 1.33 -3.80 -0.23
CA ASP A 239 0.13 -4.64 -0.22
C ASP A 239 -0.18 -5.15 1.20
N TRP A 240 -1.24 -5.94 1.35
CA TRP A 240 -1.64 -6.52 2.63
C TRP A 240 -0.56 -7.38 3.29
N ASP A 241 0.38 -7.94 2.53
CA ASP A 241 1.48 -8.76 3.05
C ASP A 241 2.53 -7.97 3.84
N ASN A 242 2.55 -6.65 3.69
CA ASN A 242 3.44 -5.76 4.43
C ASN A 242 2.71 -4.65 5.18
N CYS A 243 1.37 -4.70 5.30
CA CYS A 243 0.64 -3.82 6.22
C CYS A 243 0.84 -4.28 7.68
N LEU A 244 1.38 -3.40 8.51
CA LEU A 244 1.74 -3.61 9.91
C LEU A 244 0.70 -3.01 10.87
N ASP A 245 -0.58 -2.93 10.46
CA ASP A 245 -1.64 -2.52 11.38
C ASP A 245 -1.78 -3.55 12.51
N PRO A 246 -1.75 -3.13 13.79
CA PRO A 246 -1.77 -4.06 14.91
C PRO A 246 -3.01 -4.96 14.98
N GLU A 247 -4.17 -4.46 14.59
CA GLU A 247 -5.41 -5.24 14.65
C GLU A 247 -5.49 -6.22 13.49
N PHE A 248 -5.10 -5.79 12.29
CA PHE A 248 -4.96 -6.65 11.13
C PHE A 248 -3.98 -7.81 11.39
N LEU A 249 -2.80 -7.52 11.95
CA LEU A 249 -1.80 -8.53 12.27
C LEU A 249 -2.28 -9.51 13.34
N ARG A 250 -3.03 -9.04 14.35
CA ARG A 250 -3.66 -9.93 15.35
C ARG A 250 -4.73 -10.81 14.72
N ALA A 251 -5.56 -10.27 13.84
CA ALA A 251 -6.62 -11.00 13.16
C ALA A 251 -6.07 -12.10 12.23
N THR A 252 -4.90 -11.85 11.61
CA THR A 252 -4.23 -12.79 10.71
C THR A 252 -3.20 -13.70 11.40
N GLY A 253 -2.95 -13.51 12.70
CA GLY A 253 -1.98 -14.28 13.47
C GLY A 253 -0.51 -13.94 13.18
N ALA A 254 -0.23 -12.83 12.50
CA ALA A 254 1.11 -12.38 12.10
C ALA A 254 1.71 -11.36 13.08
N THR A 255 1.55 -11.59 14.39
CA THR A 255 1.97 -10.65 15.44
C THR A 255 3.48 -10.53 15.60
N ASP A 256 4.25 -11.43 14.99
CA ASP A 256 5.72 -11.34 14.88
C ASP A 256 6.19 -10.16 14.00
N LEU A 257 5.29 -9.59 13.20
CA LEU A 257 5.56 -8.45 12.31
C LEU A 257 5.26 -7.08 12.95
N LEU A 258 4.80 -7.04 14.20
CA LEU A 258 4.47 -5.79 14.87
C LEU A 258 5.69 -4.85 14.94
N ALA A 259 5.47 -3.58 14.59
CA ALA A 259 6.44 -2.53 14.84
C ALA A 259 6.57 -2.27 16.35
N PRO A 260 7.65 -1.63 16.81
CA PRO A 260 7.77 -1.21 18.21
C PRO A 260 6.60 -0.32 18.66
N ASP A 261 6.12 -0.48 19.91
CA ASP A 261 4.98 0.26 20.45
C ASP A 261 5.12 1.80 20.34
N GLU A 262 6.35 2.30 20.43
CA GLU A 262 6.68 3.72 20.28
C GLU A 262 6.35 4.27 18.87
N VAL A 263 6.39 3.42 17.84
CA VAL A 263 5.99 3.78 16.47
C VAL A 263 4.49 3.99 16.42
N TYR A 264 3.72 3.03 16.96
CA TYR A 264 2.26 3.13 17.01
C TYR A 264 1.78 4.29 17.90
N ALA A 265 2.46 4.56 19.01
CA ALA A 265 2.14 5.70 19.87
C ALA A 265 2.36 7.04 19.16
N ARG A 266 3.40 7.14 18.32
CA ARG A 266 3.68 8.33 17.51
C ARG A 266 2.62 8.55 16.44
N ASP A 267 2.28 7.51 15.68
CA ASP A 267 1.22 7.58 14.67
C ASP A 267 -0.11 7.95 15.34
N ARG A 268 -0.35 7.40 16.54
CA ARG A 268 -1.50 7.73 17.37
C ARG A 268 -1.53 9.19 17.87
N ALA A 269 -0.37 9.81 18.07
CA ALA A 269 -0.35 11.23 18.42
C ALA A 269 -0.60 12.12 17.18
N GLU A 270 -0.35 11.62 15.98
CA GLU A 270 -0.43 12.40 14.74
C GLU A 270 -1.86 12.49 14.20
N TRP A 271 -2.58 11.37 14.11
CA TRP A 271 -3.98 11.34 13.67
C TRP A 271 -4.95 12.05 14.63
N GLU A 272 -4.78 11.95 15.96
CA GLU A 272 -5.61 12.63 16.96
C GLU A 272 -5.52 14.16 16.81
N LYS A 273 -4.34 14.66 16.42
CA LYS A 273 -4.14 16.09 16.10
C LYS A 273 -4.86 16.51 14.81
N ARG A 274 -5.00 15.61 13.84
CA ARG A 274 -5.77 15.88 12.61
C ARG A 274 -7.27 15.84 12.87
N ALA A 275 -7.76 14.88 13.66
CA ALA A 275 -9.18 14.77 14.01
C ALA A 275 -9.72 15.94 14.85
N ALA A 276 -8.84 16.66 15.55
CA ALA A 276 -9.19 17.83 16.36
C ALA A 276 -9.28 19.16 15.57
N ARG A 277 -9.03 19.16 14.26
CA ARG A 277 -9.06 20.35 13.39
C ARG A 277 -10.32 20.37 12.53
#